data_AF-A0A925DES8-F1
#
_entry.id   AF-A0A925DES8-F1
#
_cell.length_a   1.000
_cell.length_b   1.000
_cell.length_c   1.000
_cell.angle_alpha   90.00
_cell.angle_beta   90.00
_cell.angle_gamma   90.00
#
_symmetry.space_group_name_H-M   'P 1'
#
loop_
_entity.id
_entity.type
_entity.pdbx_description
1 polymer ?
#
loop_
_entity_poly.entity_id
_entity_poly.type
_entity_poly.pdbx_seq_one_letter_code
_entity_poly.pdbx_strand_id
1 'polypeptide(L)'
;MRSSGKLVVLSIFAVALLMAAFAWWWNRQQGRRAMEFWGRDSALAIRDGKVVELVKLRMKSGRLVDLEAFDIVESKDISQAQGLLHARYSLLQDASFDWEANPLGHSQLEPKDVLAVRFSRHDVTTTIVFMDMTVGRMFHSESGRENVLNAKTRAGWKIFIRRYFPDDDSLAPAKAE
;
A
#
# COMPACT_ATOMS: atom_id res chain seq x y z
N MET A 1 50.74 21.83 24.35
CA MET A 1 49.51 21.02 24.20
C MET A 1 48.34 21.95 23.81
N ARG A 2 48.10 22.23 22.52
CA ARG A 2 47.08 23.21 22.06
C ARG A 2 46.17 22.69 20.92
N SER A 3 46.21 21.39 20.66
CA SER A 3 45.50 20.69 19.57
C SER A 3 44.28 19.88 20.01
N SER A 4 44.08 19.69 21.32
CA SER A 4 42.99 18.84 21.86
C SER A 4 41.59 19.34 21.47
N GLY A 5 41.32 20.65 21.60
CA GLY A 5 40.00 21.21 21.26
C GLY A 5 39.65 21.13 19.76
N LYS A 6 40.63 21.30 18.87
CA LYS A 6 40.41 21.20 17.42
C LYS A 6 40.08 19.76 17.00
N LEU A 7 40.72 18.76 17.62
CA LEU A 7 40.46 17.35 17.38
C LEU A 7 39.05 16.93 17.81
N VAL A 8 38.56 17.43 18.94
CA VAL A 8 37.18 17.16 19.42
C VAL A 8 36.14 17.77 18.48
N VAL A 9 36.35 19.01 18.01
CA VAL A 9 35.44 19.63 17.04
C VAL A 9 35.44 18.86 15.72
N LEU A 10 36.62 18.43 15.25
CA LEU A 10 36.73 17.64 14.03
C LEU A 10 36.02 16.28 14.14
N SER A 11 36.12 15.60 15.28
CA SER A 11 35.47 14.30 15.48
C SER A 11 33.95 14.43 15.55
N ILE A 12 33.43 15.43 16.27
CA ILE A 12 31.98 15.70 16.31
C ILE A 12 31.45 16.02 14.91
N PHE A 13 32.18 16.85 14.15
CA PHE A 13 31.78 17.21 12.79
C PHE A 13 31.78 15.99 11.85
N ALA A 14 32.78 15.12 11.96
CA ALA A 14 32.83 13.87 11.19
C ALA A 14 31.66 12.94 11.53
N VAL A 15 31.34 12.76 12.82
CA VAL A 15 30.19 11.95 13.25
C VAL A 15 28.87 12.54 12.74
N ALA A 16 28.70 13.85 12.82
CA ALA A 16 27.51 14.53 12.32
C ALA A 16 27.34 14.32 10.81
N LEU A 17 28.41 14.43 10.03
CA LEU A 17 28.40 14.14 8.58
C LEU A 17 28.04 12.68 8.28
N LEU A 18 28.60 11.73 9.04
CA LEU A 18 28.29 10.31 8.88
C LEU A 18 26.82 10.03 9.18
N MET A 19 26.27 10.61 10.25
CA MET A 19 24.84 10.48 10.58
C MET A 19 23.95 11.11 9.51
N ALA A 20 24.31 12.28 8.98
CA ALA A 20 23.56 12.94 7.91
C ALA A 20 23.56 12.11 6.62
N ALA A 21 24.72 11.56 6.21
CA ALA A 21 24.84 10.69 5.06
C ALA A 21 24.02 9.40 5.23
N PHE A 22 24.09 8.79 6.42
CA PHE A 22 23.31 7.60 6.76
C PHE A 22 21.80 7.86 6.71
N ALA A 23 21.34 8.95 7.33
CA ALA A 23 19.92 9.33 7.32
C ALA A 23 19.41 9.58 5.89
N TRP A 24 20.21 10.24 5.05
CA TRP A 24 19.86 10.49 3.66
C TRP A 24 19.78 9.20 2.84
N TRP A 25 20.75 8.30 2.99
CA TRP A 25 20.77 6.99 2.34
C TRP A 25 19.56 6.16 2.76
N TRP A 26 19.31 6.04 4.06
CA TRP A 26 18.19 5.27 4.62
C TRP A 26 16.84 5.79 4.12
N ASN A 27 16.65 7.11 4.12
CA ASN A 27 15.41 7.72 3.62
C ASN A 27 15.22 7.49 2.11
N ARG A 28 16.29 7.53 1.33
CA ARG A 28 16.23 7.24 -0.12
C ARG A 28 15.88 5.77 -0.40
N GLN A 29 16.24 4.85 0.50
CA GLN A 29 15.97 3.43 0.35
C GLN A 29 14.54 3.03 0.80
N GLN A 30 13.86 3.86 1.60
CA GLN A 30 12.55 3.56 2.22
C GLN A 30 11.33 3.56 1.27
N GLY A 31 11.45 4.03 0.03
CA GLY A 31 10.32 4.11 -0.91
C GLY A 31 10.62 3.57 -2.30
N ARG A 32 11.78 2.92 -2.50
CA ARG A 32 12.20 2.54 -3.85
C ARG A 32 11.41 1.35 -4.35
N ARG A 33 11.21 0.33 -3.52
CA ARG A 33 10.53 -0.91 -3.93
C ARG A 33 9.04 -0.68 -4.18
N ALA A 34 8.39 0.15 -3.35
CA ALA A 34 7.01 0.58 -3.54
C ALA A 34 6.85 1.36 -4.84
N MET A 35 7.72 2.33 -5.13
CA MET A 35 7.67 3.08 -6.39
C MET A 35 7.92 2.18 -7.60
N GLU A 36 8.87 1.24 -7.52
CA GLU A 36 9.09 0.23 -8.56
C GLU A 36 7.84 -0.64 -8.74
N PHE A 37 7.23 -1.12 -7.65
CA PHE A 37 6.03 -1.98 -7.62
C PHE A 37 4.76 -1.32 -8.16
N TRP A 38 4.57 -0.02 -7.96
CA TRP A 38 3.41 0.70 -8.52
C TRP A 38 3.67 1.21 -9.94
N GLY A 39 4.92 1.55 -10.24
CA GLY A 39 5.25 2.38 -11.39
C GLY A 39 4.94 3.86 -11.13
N ARG A 40 5.50 4.74 -11.97
CA ARG A 40 5.44 6.20 -11.77
C ARG A 40 4.01 6.73 -11.71
N ASP A 41 3.18 6.40 -12.69
CA ASP A 41 1.86 7.02 -12.85
C ASP A 41 0.88 6.56 -11.76
N SER A 42 0.87 5.27 -11.45
CA SER A 42 0.10 4.71 -10.33
C SER A 42 0.53 5.30 -9.00
N ALA A 43 1.85 5.41 -8.74
CA ALA A 43 2.33 6.02 -7.51
C ALA A 43 1.92 7.50 -7.37
N LEU A 44 1.93 8.25 -8.47
CA LEU A 44 1.43 9.63 -8.49
C LEU A 44 -0.08 9.71 -8.29
N ALA A 45 -0.85 8.77 -8.84
CA ALA A 45 -2.29 8.69 -8.62
C ALA A 45 -2.62 8.33 -7.16
N ILE A 46 -1.91 7.36 -6.56
CA ILE A 46 -2.03 7.02 -5.14
C ILE A 46 -1.69 8.24 -4.27
N ARG A 47 -0.62 8.97 -4.59
CA ARG A 47 -0.17 10.14 -3.81
C ARG A 47 -1.12 11.34 -3.93
N ASP A 48 -1.42 11.75 -5.16
CA ASP A 48 -2.02 13.06 -5.48
C ASP A 48 -3.41 12.95 -6.13
N GLY A 49 -3.94 11.74 -6.32
CA GLY A 49 -5.26 11.53 -6.92
C GLY A 49 -6.35 12.28 -6.18
N LYS A 50 -7.17 13.05 -6.89
CA LYS A 50 -8.18 13.92 -6.28
C LYS A 50 -9.45 13.16 -5.91
N VAL A 51 -9.75 12.13 -6.69
CA VAL A 51 -10.90 11.26 -6.48
C VAL A 51 -10.37 9.91 -6.02
N VAL A 52 -10.87 9.43 -4.88
CA VAL A 52 -10.58 8.10 -4.37
C VAL A 52 -11.87 7.42 -4.02
N GLU A 53 -12.04 6.23 -4.57
CA GLU A 53 -13.22 5.42 -4.34
C GLU A 53 -12.82 4.10 -3.68
N LEU A 54 -13.59 3.70 -2.69
CA LEU A 54 -13.56 2.35 -2.16
C LEU A 54 -14.69 1.57 -2.82
N VAL A 55 -14.30 0.52 -3.53
CA VAL A 55 -15.16 -0.21 -4.44
C VAL A 55 -15.28 -1.65 -3.98
N LYS A 56 -16.50 -2.16 -3.89
CA LYS A 56 -16.77 -3.58 -3.71
C LYS A 56 -16.99 -4.20 -5.08
N LEU A 57 -16.14 -5.15 -5.43
CA LEU A 57 -16.13 -5.84 -6.71
C LEU A 57 -16.65 -7.25 -6.51
N ARG A 58 -17.47 -7.74 -7.45
CA ARG A 58 -17.92 -9.13 -7.48
C ARG A 58 -17.35 -9.81 -8.71
N MET A 59 -16.76 -10.97 -8.52
CA MET A 59 -16.22 -11.75 -9.63
C MET A 59 -17.36 -12.33 -10.46
N LYS A 60 -17.41 -12.01 -11.74
CA LYS A 60 -18.41 -12.47 -12.70
C LYS A 60 -18.02 -13.81 -13.31
N SER A 61 -16.80 -13.88 -13.86
CA SER A 61 -16.21 -15.08 -14.46
C SER A 61 -14.78 -14.78 -14.90
N GLY A 62 -13.82 -15.68 -14.64
CA GLY A 62 -12.47 -15.55 -15.19
C GLY A 62 -11.37 -15.73 -14.15
N ARG A 63 -10.28 -14.95 -14.28
CA ARG A 63 -9.17 -14.92 -13.33
C ARG A 63 -9.06 -13.52 -12.72
N LEU A 64 -8.54 -13.43 -11.50
CA LEU A 64 -8.34 -12.19 -10.74
C LEU A 64 -7.51 -11.12 -11.46
N VAL A 65 -6.77 -11.51 -12.49
CA VAL A 65 -5.88 -10.65 -13.27
C VAL A 65 -6.65 -9.77 -14.25
N ASP A 66 -7.92 -10.10 -14.55
CA ASP A 66 -8.75 -9.38 -15.50
C ASP A 66 -9.79 -8.52 -14.76
N LEU A 67 -9.66 -7.19 -14.81
CA LEU A 67 -10.66 -6.29 -14.20
C LEU A 67 -12.02 -6.39 -14.89
N GLU A 68 -12.08 -6.77 -16.17
CA GLU A 68 -13.34 -7.00 -16.89
C GLU A 68 -14.10 -8.22 -16.35
N ALA A 69 -13.41 -9.08 -15.59
CA ALA A 69 -14.02 -10.19 -14.87
C ALA A 69 -14.76 -9.76 -13.59
N PHE A 70 -14.77 -8.47 -13.24
CA PHE A 70 -15.43 -7.95 -12.04
C PHE A 70 -16.55 -6.96 -12.36
N ASP A 71 -17.68 -7.13 -11.68
CA ASP A 71 -18.74 -6.13 -11.64
C ASP A 71 -18.58 -5.26 -10.38
N ILE A 72 -18.77 -3.96 -10.51
CA ILE A 72 -18.84 -3.04 -9.37
C ILE A 72 -20.20 -3.21 -8.70
N VAL A 73 -20.20 -3.77 -7.49
CA VAL A 73 -21.42 -3.95 -6.68
C VAL A 73 -21.76 -2.68 -5.94
N GLU A 74 -20.76 -2.03 -5.36
CA GLU A 74 -20.92 -0.82 -4.56
C GLU A 74 -19.67 0.05 -4.70
N SER A 75 -19.82 1.38 -4.76
CA SER A 75 -18.71 2.33 -4.76
C SER A 75 -19.00 3.45 -3.76
N LYS A 76 -17.99 3.83 -2.98
CA LYS A 76 -18.05 4.96 -2.04
C LYS A 76 -16.90 5.91 -2.31
N ASP A 77 -17.22 7.17 -2.57
CA ASP A 77 -16.22 8.23 -2.60
C ASP A 77 -15.67 8.46 -1.18
N ILE A 78 -14.39 8.21 -1.02
CA ILE A 78 -13.63 8.39 0.22
C ILE A 78 -12.58 9.50 0.10
N SER A 79 -12.66 10.38 -0.90
CA SER A 79 -11.67 11.42 -1.18
C SER A 79 -11.41 12.35 0.01
N GLN A 80 -12.43 12.58 0.85
CA GLN A 80 -12.36 13.41 2.06
C GLN A 80 -12.34 12.58 3.36
N ALA A 81 -12.10 11.27 3.26
CA ALA A 81 -12.08 10.37 4.41
C ALA A 81 -10.96 10.72 5.41
N GLN A 82 -11.32 10.84 6.68
CA GLN A 82 -10.34 10.98 7.75
C GLN A 82 -9.47 9.71 7.82
N GLY A 83 -8.15 9.90 7.69
CA GLY A 83 -7.18 8.81 7.67
C GLY A 83 -6.77 8.35 6.26
N LEU A 84 -7.41 8.84 5.19
CA LEU A 84 -7.00 8.52 3.81
C LEU A 84 -5.56 8.91 3.55
N LEU A 85 -5.10 10.04 4.09
CA LEU A 85 -3.72 10.48 3.97
C LEU A 85 -2.75 9.41 4.47
N HIS A 86 -3.00 8.85 5.66
CA HIS A 86 -2.19 7.76 6.21
C HIS A 86 -2.31 6.47 5.41
N ALA A 87 -3.52 6.15 4.94
CA ALA A 87 -3.76 4.98 4.09
C ALA A 87 -2.93 5.06 2.79
N ARG A 88 -2.95 6.21 2.10
CA ARG A 88 -2.11 6.48 0.91
C ARG A 88 -0.62 6.35 1.21
N TYR A 89 -0.16 7.00 2.27
CA TYR A 89 1.25 6.92 2.65
C TYR A 89 1.69 5.49 2.92
N SER A 90 0.83 4.67 3.53
CA SER A 90 1.16 3.26 3.76
C SER A 90 1.40 2.51 2.44
N LEU A 91 0.66 2.79 1.37
CA LEU A 91 0.89 2.14 0.08
C LEU A 91 2.21 2.57 -0.58
N LEU A 92 2.72 3.74 -0.26
CA LEU A 92 3.93 4.31 -0.88
C LEU A 92 5.23 4.01 -0.10
N GLN A 93 5.13 3.31 1.03
CA GLN A 93 6.27 3.00 1.89
C GLN A 93 6.69 1.53 1.76
N ASP A 94 7.99 1.29 1.58
CA ASP A 94 8.52 -0.08 1.45
C ASP A 94 8.24 -0.89 2.73
N ALA A 95 8.29 -0.25 3.89
CA ALA A 95 8.04 -0.90 5.17
C ALA A 95 6.62 -1.48 5.31
N SER A 96 5.67 -1.10 4.47
CA SER A 96 4.28 -1.56 4.54
C SER A 96 4.04 -2.94 3.93
N PHE A 97 4.99 -3.43 3.16
CA PHE A 97 4.88 -4.68 2.41
C PHE A 97 5.81 -5.74 2.98
N ASP A 98 5.39 -6.99 2.84
CA ASP A 98 6.25 -8.14 3.00
C ASP A 98 6.85 -8.53 1.65
N TRP A 99 8.01 -7.95 1.33
CA TRP A 99 8.70 -8.16 0.05
C TRP A 99 9.30 -9.56 -0.12
N GLU A 100 9.40 -10.33 0.96
CA GLU A 100 9.95 -11.68 0.97
C GLU A 100 8.85 -12.74 0.95
N ALA A 101 7.61 -12.36 1.31
CA ALA A 101 6.45 -13.21 1.12
C ALA A 101 6.35 -13.60 -0.36
N ASN A 102 6.31 -14.91 -0.60
CA ASN A 102 5.92 -15.42 -1.90
C ASN A 102 4.39 -15.31 -1.98
N PRO A 103 3.81 -14.42 -2.81
CA PRO A 103 2.39 -14.48 -3.07
C PRO A 103 2.16 -15.82 -3.79
N LEU A 104 1.73 -16.86 -3.05
CA LEU A 104 1.46 -18.19 -3.62
C LEU A 104 0.57 -17.95 -4.85
N GLY A 105 1.15 -18.17 -6.03
CA GLY A 105 0.69 -17.58 -7.29
C GLY A 105 -0.76 -17.89 -7.59
N HIS A 106 -1.43 -16.96 -8.30
CA HIS A 106 -2.80 -16.90 -8.88
C HIS A 106 -3.82 -18.07 -8.77
N SER A 107 -3.72 -18.98 -7.81
CA SER A 107 -4.58 -20.16 -7.70
C SER A 107 -5.30 -20.14 -6.36
N GLN A 108 -6.64 -20.08 -6.45
CA GLN A 108 -7.61 -20.37 -5.40
C GLN A 108 -7.95 -19.26 -4.41
N LEU A 109 -8.01 -18.01 -4.86
CA LEU A 109 -8.90 -17.07 -4.19
C LEU A 109 -10.29 -17.21 -4.86
N GLU A 110 -11.22 -17.87 -4.16
CA GLU A 110 -12.67 -17.82 -4.41
C GLU A 110 -13.44 -16.77 -3.56
N PRO A 111 -12.95 -15.56 -3.26
CA PRO A 111 -13.84 -14.53 -2.77
C PRO A 111 -14.77 -14.11 -3.91
N LYS A 112 -16.06 -14.42 -3.77
CA LYS A 112 -17.11 -13.90 -4.66
C LYS A 112 -17.11 -12.37 -4.69
N ASP A 113 -16.80 -11.74 -3.56
CA ASP A 113 -16.69 -10.30 -3.42
C ASP A 113 -15.28 -9.92 -2.91
N VAL A 114 -14.60 -9.01 -3.59
CA VAL A 114 -13.30 -8.42 -3.20
C VAL A 114 -13.43 -6.92 -3.04
N LEU A 115 -12.55 -6.32 -2.25
CA LEU A 115 -12.53 -4.88 -2.04
C LEU A 115 -11.42 -4.28 -2.90
N ALA A 116 -11.64 -3.09 -3.44
CA ALA A 116 -10.64 -2.37 -4.21
C ALA A 116 -10.64 -0.90 -3.82
N VAL A 117 -9.49 -0.25 -3.95
CA VAL A 117 -9.38 1.20 -3.85
C VAL A 117 -8.92 1.72 -5.20
N ARG A 118 -9.70 2.64 -5.75
CA ARG A 118 -9.41 3.29 -7.02
C ARG A 118 -8.96 4.72 -6.75
N PHE A 119 -7.80 5.08 -7.28
CA PHE A 119 -7.25 6.43 -7.21
C PHE A 119 -7.25 7.05 -8.61
N SER A 120 -7.89 8.20 -8.76
CA SER A 120 -7.99 8.90 -10.03
C SER A 120 -7.32 10.27 -9.96
N ARG A 121 -6.42 10.51 -10.92
CA ARG A 121 -5.64 11.74 -11.08
C ARG A 121 -5.69 12.17 -12.54
N HIS A 122 -6.49 13.20 -12.84
CA HIS A 122 -6.73 13.65 -14.22
C HIS A 122 -7.19 12.45 -15.07
N ASP A 123 -6.47 12.13 -16.14
CA ASP A 123 -6.77 11.01 -17.05
C ASP A 123 -6.15 9.68 -16.62
N VAL A 124 -5.44 9.65 -15.49
CA VAL A 124 -4.80 8.44 -14.95
C VAL A 124 -5.63 7.88 -13.81
N THR A 125 -6.06 6.63 -13.95
CA THR A 125 -6.72 5.87 -12.89
C THR A 125 -5.85 4.68 -12.53
N THR A 126 -5.63 4.46 -11.24
CA THR A 126 -5.01 3.23 -10.75
C THR A 126 -5.91 2.53 -9.77
N THR A 127 -6.08 1.22 -9.95
CA THR A 127 -6.92 0.40 -9.08
C THR A 127 -6.07 -0.62 -8.32
N ILE A 128 -6.26 -0.66 -7.01
CA ILE A 128 -5.61 -1.59 -6.11
C ILE A 128 -6.69 -2.52 -5.59
N VAL A 129 -6.61 -3.80 -5.94
CA VAL A 129 -7.57 -4.81 -5.53
C VAL A 129 -7.03 -5.56 -4.32
N PHE A 130 -7.74 -5.49 -3.21
CA PHE A 130 -7.52 -6.27 -2.00
C PHE A 130 -8.27 -7.59 -2.13
N MET A 131 -7.56 -8.62 -2.56
CA MET A 131 -8.16 -9.92 -2.86
C MET A 131 -8.47 -10.72 -1.59
N ASP A 132 -7.67 -10.56 -0.55
CA ASP A 132 -7.91 -11.16 0.76
C ASP A 132 -7.31 -10.28 1.85
N MET A 133 -8.18 -9.66 2.65
CA MET A 133 -7.78 -8.81 3.76
C MET A 133 -7.26 -9.61 4.96
N THR A 134 -7.54 -10.90 5.08
CA THR A 134 -7.03 -11.79 6.14
C THR A 134 -5.53 -12.02 5.96
N VAL A 135 -5.10 -12.34 4.74
CA VAL A 135 -3.68 -12.51 4.41
C VAL A 135 -3.04 -11.16 4.01
N GLY A 136 -3.82 -10.18 3.58
CA GLY A 136 -3.33 -8.85 3.16
C GLY A 136 -2.83 -8.84 1.73
N ARG A 137 -3.37 -9.71 0.88
CA ARG A 137 -2.98 -9.81 -0.52
C ARG A 137 -3.57 -8.65 -1.31
N MET A 138 -2.71 -8.01 -2.11
CA MET A 138 -3.09 -6.93 -3.00
C MET A 138 -2.62 -7.21 -4.42
N PHE A 139 -3.44 -6.80 -5.37
CA PHE A 139 -3.17 -6.84 -6.80
C PHE A 139 -3.26 -5.44 -7.38
N HIS A 140 -2.27 -5.09 -8.19
CA HIS A 140 -2.23 -3.84 -8.94
C HIS A 140 -2.70 -4.09 -10.37
N SER A 141 -3.88 -3.61 -10.73
CA SER A 141 -4.51 -3.96 -12.02
C SER A 141 -3.73 -3.49 -13.23
N GLU A 142 -3.12 -2.31 -13.17
CA GLU A 142 -2.46 -1.75 -14.36
C GLU A 142 -1.12 -2.43 -14.67
N SER A 143 -0.45 -3.02 -13.66
CA SER A 143 0.81 -3.72 -13.88
C SER A 143 0.71 -5.25 -13.79
N GLY A 144 -0.43 -5.78 -13.37
CA GLY A 144 -0.62 -7.21 -13.14
C GLY A 144 0.20 -7.76 -11.97
N ARG A 145 0.76 -6.89 -11.11
CA ARG A 145 1.66 -7.30 -10.02
C ARG A 145 0.91 -7.53 -8.73
N GLU A 146 1.38 -8.52 -7.97
CA GLU A 146 0.85 -8.87 -6.65
C GLU A 146 1.88 -8.60 -5.56
N ASN A 147 1.39 -8.25 -4.38
CA ASN A 147 2.21 -8.14 -3.18
C ASN A 147 1.38 -8.37 -1.92
N VAL A 148 2.04 -8.53 -0.79
CA VAL A 148 1.42 -8.78 0.51
C VAL A 148 1.70 -7.61 1.44
N LEU A 149 0.66 -7.08 2.07
CA LEU A 149 0.81 -6.13 3.16
C LEU A 149 1.35 -6.83 4.41
N ASN A 150 2.26 -6.16 5.10
CA ASN A 150 2.67 -6.60 6.43
C ASN A 150 1.47 -6.57 7.40
N ALA A 151 1.60 -7.27 8.53
CA ALA A 151 0.51 -7.43 9.49
C ALA A 151 -0.04 -6.08 10.03
N LYS A 152 0.84 -5.10 10.29
CA LYS A 152 0.46 -3.78 10.82
C LYS A 152 -0.36 -2.98 9.81
N THR A 153 0.10 -2.91 8.56
CA THR A 153 -0.55 -2.15 7.50
C THR A 153 -1.86 -2.79 7.11
N ARG A 154 -1.90 -4.12 7.01
CA ARG A 154 -3.12 -4.90 6.81
C ARG A 154 -4.17 -4.59 7.87
N ALA A 155 -3.81 -4.60 9.15
CA ALA A 155 -4.73 -4.25 10.24
C ALA A 155 -5.25 -2.81 10.13
N GLY A 156 -4.37 -1.86 9.78
CA GLY A 156 -4.75 -0.47 9.53
C GLY A 156 -5.79 -0.33 8.41
N TRP A 157 -5.57 -1.02 7.28
CA TRP A 157 -6.52 -1.04 6.17
C TRP A 157 -7.84 -1.71 6.54
N LYS A 158 -7.84 -2.83 7.29
CA LYS A 158 -9.08 -3.44 7.79
C LYS A 158 -9.92 -2.45 8.59
N ILE A 159 -9.29 -1.75 9.55
CA ILE A 159 -9.96 -0.75 10.38
C ILE A 159 -10.51 0.39 9.54
N PHE A 160 -9.72 0.89 8.57
CA PHE A 160 -10.11 1.99 7.70
C PHE A 160 -11.32 1.62 6.82
N ILE A 161 -11.25 0.49 6.11
CA ILE A 161 -12.29 0.02 5.19
C ILE A 161 -13.58 -0.30 5.94
N ARG A 162 -13.51 -0.93 7.13
CA ARG A 162 -14.69 -1.31 7.92
C ARG A 162 -15.56 -0.12 8.32
N ARG A 163 -15.03 1.10 8.35
CA ARG A 163 -15.84 2.32 8.58
C ARG A 163 -16.82 2.59 7.44
N TYR A 164 -16.49 2.14 6.24
CA TYR A 164 -17.26 2.38 5.02
C TYR A 164 -18.04 1.13 4.58
N PHE A 165 -17.55 -0.06 4.92
CA PHE A 165 -18.21 -1.33 4.67
C PHE A 165 -18.27 -2.15 5.97
N PRO A 166 -19.13 -1.76 6.93
CA PRO A 166 -19.18 -2.40 8.26
C PRO A 166 -19.68 -3.86 8.21
N ASP A 167 -20.52 -4.18 7.23
CA ASP A 167 -21.18 -5.47 7.04
C ASP A 167 -20.42 -6.41 6.09
N ASP A 168 -19.15 -6.08 5.77
CA ASP A 168 -18.35 -6.93 4.89
C ASP A 168 -17.65 -8.06 5.67
N ASP A 169 -18.14 -9.28 5.47
CA ASP A 169 -17.62 -10.49 6.13
C ASP A 169 -16.12 -10.74 5.86
N SER A 170 -15.57 -10.24 4.74
CA SER A 170 -14.13 -10.38 4.44
C SER A 170 -13.24 -9.59 5.40
N LEU A 171 -13.82 -8.66 6.15
CA LEU A 171 -13.13 -7.83 7.15
C LEU A 171 -13.21 -8.40 8.57
N ALA A 172 -13.92 -9.52 8.77
CA ALA A 172 -14.02 -10.17 10.07
C ALA A 172 -12.62 -10.55 10.60
N PRO A 173 -12.42 -10.52 11.94
CA PRO A 173 -11.22 -11.11 12.53
C PRO A 173 -11.21 -12.61 12.21
N ALA A 174 -10.02 -13.15 11.90
CA ALA A 174 -9.86 -14.59 11.82
C ALA A 174 -10.34 -15.20 13.15
N LYS A 175 -11.26 -16.17 13.10
CA LYS A 175 -11.67 -16.89 14.30
C LYS A 175 -10.41 -17.49 14.92
N ALA A 176 -10.15 -17.19 16.19
CA ALA A 176 -9.08 -17.85 16.92
C ALA A 176 -9.49 -19.31 17.09
N GLU A 177 -8.78 -20.22 16.42
CA GLU A 177 -8.73 -21.64 16.78
C GLU A 177 -7.75 -21.84 17.94
#